data_AF-U3TVA6-F1
#
_entry.id   AF-U3TVA6-F1
#
_cell.length_a   1.000
_cell.length_b   1.000
_cell.length_c   1.000
_cell.angle_alpha   90.00
_cell.angle_beta   90.00
_cell.angle_gamma   90.00
#
_symmetry.space_group_name_H-M   'P 1'
#
loop_
_entity.id
_entity.type
_entity.pdbx_description
1 polymer ?
#
loop_
_entity_poly.entity_id
_entity_poly.type
_entity_poly.pdbx_seq_one_letter_code
_entity_poly.pdbx_strand_id
1 'polypeptide(L)'
;MERELIVERTQAGLAAARSRGRIGGRPQSLSFAQQQEAQKLLANGHSRKQLALLYDVSLASIYKYCPVNRNARTGQNGFDEK
;
A
#
# COMPACT_ATOMS: atom_id res chain seq x y z
N MET A 1 -31.02 19.63 15.32
CA MET A 1 -32.03 19.58 14.25
C MET A 1 -31.49 19.94 12.86
N GLU A 2 -31.09 21.19 12.54
CA GLU A 2 -30.61 21.51 11.16
C GLU A 2 -29.33 20.74 10.75
N ARG A 3 -28.36 20.63 11.66
CA ARG A 3 -27.09 19.94 11.38
C ARG A 3 -27.28 18.44 11.13
N GLU A 4 -28.20 17.81 11.86
CA GLU A 4 -28.49 16.38 11.72
C GLU A 4 -29.10 16.09 10.35
N LEU A 5 -30.02 16.95 9.90
CA LEU A 5 -30.65 16.84 8.58
C LEU A 5 -29.62 16.97 7.43
N ILE A 6 -28.64 17.86 7.59
CA ILE A 6 -27.55 18.04 6.61
C ILE A 6 -26.63 16.81 6.58
N VAL A 7 -26.28 16.27 7.75
CA VAL A 7 -25.44 15.06 7.84
C VAL A 7 -26.15 13.87 7.18
N GLU A 8 -27.44 13.69 7.46
CA GLU A 8 -28.24 12.60 6.88
C GLU A 8 -28.31 12.69 5.35
N ARG A 9 -28.57 13.88 4.81
CA ARG A 9 -28.55 14.13 3.36
C ARG A 9 -27.18 13.85 2.73
N THR A 10 -26.10 14.24 3.41
CA THR A 10 -24.74 14.02 2.91
C THR A 10 -24.39 12.53 2.88
N GLN A 11 -24.79 11.79 3.92
CA GLN A 11 -24.60 10.34 3.98
C GLN A 11 -25.40 9.61 2.91
N ALA A 12 -26.68 10.00 2.70
CA ALA A 12 -27.52 9.45 1.64
C ALA A 12 -26.91 9.69 0.25
N GLY A 13 -26.37 10.89 0.00
CA GLY A 13 -25.67 11.22 -1.24
C GLY A 13 -24.38 10.39 -1.43
N LEU A 14 -23.57 10.23 -0.39
CA LEU A 14 -22.38 9.38 -0.42
C LEU A 14 -22.73 7.91 -0.68
N ALA A 15 -23.79 7.39 -0.08
CA ALA A 15 -24.27 6.03 -0.30
C ALA A 15 -24.72 5.83 -1.75
N ALA A 16 -25.51 6.76 -2.30
CA ALA A 16 -25.93 6.74 -3.69
C ALA A 16 -24.75 6.84 -4.68
N ALA A 17 -23.69 7.57 -4.34
CA ALA A 17 -22.50 7.64 -5.16
C ALA A 17 -21.69 6.33 -5.12
N ARG A 18 -21.58 5.70 -3.94
CA ARG A 18 -20.91 4.39 -3.79
C ARG A 18 -21.64 3.28 -4.54
N SER A 19 -22.98 3.26 -4.53
CA SER A 19 -23.76 2.26 -5.28
C SER A 19 -23.59 2.40 -6.80
N ARG A 20 -23.29 3.60 -7.29
CA ARG A 20 -22.91 3.88 -8.68
C ARG A 20 -21.44 3.53 -9.01
N GLY A 21 -20.70 2.92 -8.08
CA GLY A 21 -19.31 2.49 -8.27
C GLY A 21 -18.25 3.53 -7.91
N ARG A 22 -18.62 4.66 -7.28
CA ARG A 22 -17.63 5.63 -6.80
C ARG A 22 -16.96 5.11 -5.54
N ILE A 23 -15.67 4.77 -5.63
CA ILE A 23 -14.86 4.27 -4.49
C ILE A 23 -14.68 5.36 -3.42
N GLY A 24 -14.39 6.59 -3.83
CA GLY A 24 -14.09 7.71 -2.92
C GLY A 24 -12.68 7.63 -2.30
N GLY A 25 -12.34 8.59 -1.41
CA GLY A 25 -11.06 8.62 -0.71
C GLY A 25 -9.87 9.17 -1.51
N ARG A 26 -8.68 9.11 -0.90
CA ARG A 26 -7.42 9.52 -1.54
C ARG A 26 -6.94 8.41 -2.51
N PRO A 27 -6.55 8.75 -3.76
CA PRO A 27 -6.02 7.77 -4.70
C PRO A 27 -4.75 7.10 -4.15
N GLN A 28 -4.51 5.85 -4.56
CA GLN A 28 -3.28 5.12 -4.22
C GLN A 28 -2.07 5.81 -4.87
N SER A 29 -0.95 5.83 -4.17
CA SER A 29 0.28 6.47 -4.67
C SER A 29 0.94 5.71 -5.81
N LEU A 30 0.77 4.39 -5.90
CA LEU A 30 1.25 3.57 -7.02
C LEU A 30 0.09 2.85 -7.71
N SER A 31 0.15 2.83 -9.05
CA SER A 31 -0.69 1.97 -9.88
C SER A 31 -0.34 0.49 -9.68
N PHE A 32 -1.29 -0.41 -9.94
CA PHE A 32 -1.08 -1.85 -9.86
C PHE A 32 0.06 -2.33 -10.79
N ALA A 33 0.20 -1.73 -11.97
CA ALA A 33 1.29 -2.04 -12.89
C ALA A 33 2.66 -1.69 -12.29
N GLN A 34 2.77 -0.50 -11.68
CA GLN A 34 3.99 -0.03 -11.03
C GLN A 34 4.33 -0.88 -9.79
N GLN A 35 3.32 -1.37 -9.06
CA GLN A 35 3.56 -2.27 -7.93
C GLN A 35 4.19 -3.59 -8.39
N GLN A 36 3.69 -4.18 -9.48
CA GLN A 36 4.27 -5.40 -10.05
C GLN A 36 5.68 -5.18 -10.58
N GLU A 37 5.92 -4.05 -11.24
CA GLU A 37 7.25 -3.68 -11.72
C GLU A 37 8.23 -3.48 -10.56
N ALA A 38 7.83 -2.76 -9.51
CA ALA A 38 8.64 -2.58 -8.32
C ALA A 38 8.99 -3.91 -7.64
N GLN A 39 8.07 -4.88 -7.60
CA GLN A 39 8.34 -6.23 -7.09
C GLN A 39 9.35 -6.98 -7.96
N LYS A 40 9.26 -6.89 -9.29
CA LYS A 40 10.23 -7.50 -10.22
C LYS A 40 11.62 -6.88 -10.08
N LEU A 41 11.69 -5.55 -10.01
CA LEU A 41 12.96 -4.84 -9.81
C LEU A 41 13.60 -5.20 -8.47
N LEU A 42 12.78 -5.37 -7.43
CA LEU A 42 13.27 -5.84 -6.14
C LEU A 42 13.82 -7.28 -6.21
N ALA A 43 13.17 -8.16 -6.96
CA ALA A 43 13.65 -9.53 -7.19
C ALA A 43 14.98 -9.56 -7.99
N ASN A 44 15.15 -8.60 -8.90
CA ASN A 44 16.40 -8.40 -9.66
C ASN A 44 17.54 -7.76 -8.83
N GLY A 45 17.32 -7.49 -7.54
CA GLY A 45 18.35 -7.00 -6.62
C GLY A 45 18.43 -5.48 -6.45
N HIS A 46 17.48 -4.71 -7.01
CA HIS A 46 17.44 -3.27 -6.79
C HIS A 46 17.14 -2.91 -5.33
N SER A 47 17.75 -1.83 -4.85
CA SER A 47 17.52 -1.35 -3.48
C SER A 47 16.16 -0.66 -3.37
N ARG A 48 15.47 -0.91 -2.25
CA ARG A 48 14.21 -0.22 -1.91
C ARG A 48 14.34 1.31 -1.88
N LYS A 49 15.53 1.82 -1.53
CA LYS A 49 15.83 3.27 -1.61
C LYS A 49 15.82 3.78 -3.04
N GLN A 50 16.41 3.04 -3.97
CA GLN A 50 16.43 3.41 -5.39
C GLN A 50 15.01 3.40 -5.98
N LEU A 51 14.19 2.41 -5.60
CA LEU A 51 12.77 2.36 -6.01
C LEU A 51 11.97 3.55 -5.46
N ALA A 52 12.22 3.96 -4.22
CA ALA A 52 11.57 5.12 -3.63
C ALA A 52 11.87 6.42 -4.42
N LEU A 53 13.13 6.62 -4.84
CA LEU A 53 13.50 7.76 -5.69
C LEU A 53 12.88 7.65 -7.09
N LEU A 54 12.90 6.46 -7.69
CA LEU A 54 12.40 6.24 -9.06
C LEU A 54 10.91 6.55 -9.18
N TYR A 55 10.11 6.13 -8.21
CA TYR A 55 8.66 6.32 -8.21
C TYR A 55 8.21 7.60 -7.49
N ASP A 56 9.14 8.43 -7.01
CA ASP A 56 8.87 9.63 -6.20
C ASP A 56 7.91 9.37 -5.02
N VAL A 57 8.18 8.28 -4.29
CA VAL A 57 7.38 7.89 -3.12
C VAL A 57 8.25 7.70 -1.90
N SER A 58 7.64 7.82 -0.72
CA SER A 58 8.34 7.54 0.52
C SER A 58 8.78 6.07 0.61
N LEU A 59 9.90 5.83 1.29
CA LEU A 59 10.36 4.47 1.63
C LEU A 59 9.26 3.63 2.30
N ALA A 60 8.46 4.26 3.17
CA ALA A 60 7.33 3.62 3.82
C ALA A 60 6.28 3.09 2.82
N SER A 61 6.06 3.83 1.72
CA SER A 61 5.16 3.39 0.65
C SER A 61 5.72 2.15 -0.06
N ILE A 62 7.02 2.11 -0.34
CA ILE A 62 7.66 0.92 -0.93
C ILE A 62 7.54 -0.30 0.00
N TYR A 63 7.79 -0.14 1.30
CA TYR A 63 7.60 -1.24 2.26
C TYR A 63 6.16 -1.73 2.38
N LYS A 64 5.18 -0.82 2.21
CA LYS A 64 3.75 -1.16 2.21
C LYS A 64 3.38 -2.09 1.06
N TYR A 65 3.91 -1.84 -0.14
CA TYR A 65 3.61 -2.65 -1.33
C TYR A 65 4.58 -3.84 -1.55
N CYS A 66 5.79 -3.76 -0.98
CA CYS A 66 6.85 -4.77 -1.09
C CYS A 66 7.38 -5.18 0.30
N PRO A 67 6.60 -5.97 1.07
CA PRO A 67 6.99 -6.38 2.41
C PRO A 67 8.24 -7.26 2.41
N VAL A 68 9.02 -7.18 3.48
CA VAL A 68 10.11 -8.14 3.73
C VAL A 68 9.47 -9.38 4.36
N ASN A 69 9.56 -10.53 3.69
CA ASN A 69 9.11 -11.78 4.28
C ASN A 69 10.00 -12.11 5.49
N ARG A 70 9.49 -11.86 6.70
CA ARG A 70 10.17 -12.17 7.96
C ARG A 70 10.03 -13.64 8.38
N ASN A 71 9.10 -14.39 7.77
CA ASN A 71 8.79 -15.75 8.18
C ASN A 71 9.81 -16.80 7.73
N ALA A 72 10.83 -16.41 6.96
CA ALA A 72 11.91 -17.30 6.54
C ALA A 72 13.10 -17.40 7.54
N ARG A 73 13.06 -16.68 8.68
CA ARG A 73 14.18 -16.65 9.64
C ARG A 73 14.09 -17.64 10.80
N THR A 74 12.99 -18.39 10.97
CA THR A 74 12.79 -19.29 12.13
C THR A 74 13.49 -20.64 12.01
N GLY A 75 14.43 -20.83 11.09
CA GLY A 75 15.05 -22.13 10.80
C GLY A 75 16.58 -22.23 10.93
N GLN A 76 17.28 -21.19 11.40
CA GLN A 76 18.75 -21.23 11.50
C GLN A 76 19.23 -20.61 12.82
N ASN A 77 19.04 -21.33 13.92
CA ASN A 77 19.93 -21.24 15.07
C ASN A 77 20.68 -22.58 15.17
N GLY A 78 21.54 -22.84 14.18
CA GLY A 78 22.65 -23.78 14.36
C GLY A 78 23.77 -23.03 15.06
N PHE A 79 23.73 -23.01 16.39
CA PHE A 79 24.93 -22.77 17.17
C PHE A 79 25.72 -24.08 17.14
N ASP A 80 26.59 -24.21 16.14
CA ASP A 80 27.68 -25.17 16.16
C ASP A 80 28.98 -24.47 15.76
N GLU A 81 30.03 -24.90 16.45
CA GLU A 81 31.46 -24.64 16.26
C GLU A 81 32.19 -23.68 17.23
N LYS A 82 32.63 -24.36 18.31
CA LYS A 82 33.81 -24.21 19.19
C LYS A 82 33.61 -23.65 20.58
#